data_AF-A0A3M2KZZ6-F1
#
_entry.id   AF-A0A3M2KZZ6-F1
#
_cell.length_a   1.000
_cell.length_b   1.000
_cell.length_c   1.000
_cell.angle_alpha   90.00
_cell.angle_beta   90.00
_cell.angle_gamma   90.00
#
_symmetry.space_group_name_H-M   'P 1'
#
loop_
_entity.id
_entity.type
_entity.pdbx_description
1 polymer ?
#
loop_
_entity_poly.entity_id
_entity_poly.type
_entity_poly.pdbx_seq_one_letter_code
_entity_poly.pdbx_strand_id
1 'polypeptide(L)'
;MTLRYFYDCEFIEDGVTIDLVSIGVVCEDGREYYAVSTEFDERKAGPWVRRNVLPKLPAPASPLWRDRATIRDELYRFLVPRPAVEPQLWAWVGAYDHVALCQLWGSMVDLPGNLPRYTNELRQYWDMSGRPPLPPVPKGAHDALTDARHNLAKFEAVEAHLRRTA
;
A
#
# COMPACT_ATOMS: atom_id res chain seq x y z
N MET A 1 -3.61 -10.15 -18.66
CA MET A 1 -4.77 -10.04 -17.74
C MET A 1 -4.41 -9.00 -16.71
N THR A 2 -5.23 -7.98 -16.59
CA THR A 2 -4.99 -6.89 -15.64
C THR A 2 -5.53 -7.28 -14.27
N LEU A 3 -4.76 -7.02 -13.21
CA LEU A 3 -5.22 -7.18 -11.82
C LEU A 3 -5.00 -5.88 -11.06
N ARG A 4 -6.00 -5.46 -10.28
CA ARG A 4 -5.92 -4.28 -9.40
C ARG A 4 -5.38 -4.68 -8.03
N TYR A 5 -4.41 -3.90 -7.56
CA TYR A 5 -3.76 -4.04 -6.27
C TYR A 5 -3.92 -2.74 -5.49
N PHE A 6 -4.53 -2.84 -4.31
CA PHE A 6 -4.76 -1.74 -3.39
C PHE A 6 -3.72 -1.84 -2.29
N TYR A 7 -2.97 -0.77 -2.05
CA TYR A 7 -1.90 -0.79 -1.06
C TYR A 7 -1.88 0.48 -0.22
N ASP A 8 -1.14 0.38 0.87
CA ASP A 8 -0.85 1.44 1.82
C ASP A 8 0.53 1.15 2.44
N CYS A 9 1.27 2.21 2.78
CA CYS A 9 2.56 2.13 3.43
C CYS A 9 2.58 2.99 4.70
N GLU A 10 3.14 2.44 5.77
CA GLU A 10 3.56 3.24 6.92
C GLU A 10 5.05 3.51 6.83
N PHE A 11 5.47 4.74 7.12
CA PHE A 11 6.87 5.16 7.00
C PHE A 11 7.22 6.29 7.98
N ILE A 12 8.52 6.48 8.20
CA ILE A 12 9.09 7.65 8.86
C ILE A 12 9.68 8.53 7.77
N GLU A 13 9.17 9.74 7.61
CA GLU A 13 9.71 10.74 6.68
C GLU A 13 10.19 11.99 7.41
N ASP A 14 11.19 12.65 6.83
CA ASP A 14 11.83 13.85 7.38
C ASP A 14 11.98 14.98 6.35
N GLY A 15 11.18 14.94 5.27
CA GLY A 15 11.31 15.84 4.13
C GLY A 15 12.51 15.58 3.21
N VAL A 16 13.34 14.56 3.50
CA VAL A 16 14.49 14.15 2.68
C VAL A 16 14.38 12.67 2.28
N THR A 17 14.07 11.82 3.25
CA THR A 17 13.99 10.37 3.09
C THR A 17 12.61 9.83 3.48
N ILE A 18 12.29 8.64 2.97
CA ILE A 18 11.10 7.88 3.33
C ILE A 18 11.58 6.50 3.81
N ASP A 19 11.61 6.32 5.13
CA ASP A 19 12.05 5.09 5.77
C ASP A 19 10.85 4.17 6.02
N LEU A 20 10.69 3.15 5.18
CA LEU A 20 9.52 2.24 5.20
C LEU A 20 9.45 1.48 6.52
N VAL A 21 8.34 1.63 7.23
CA VAL A 21 7.99 0.84 8.43
C VAL A 21 7.25 -0.43 8.02
N SER A 22 6.15 -0.31 7.27
CA SER A 22 5.36 -1.49 6.84
C SER A 22 4.64 -1.23 5.53
N ILE A 23 4.25 -2.29 4.83
CA ILE A 23 3.46 -2.23 3.60
C ILE A 23 2.38 -3.32 3.63
N GLY A 24 1.15 -2.93 3.31
CA GLY A 24 0.02 -3.83 3.10
C GLY A 24 -0.47 -3.75 1.66
N VAL A 25 -0.78 -4.89 1.04
CA VAL A 25 -1.29 -4.96 -0.33
C VAL A 25 -2.43 -5.98 -0.40
N VAL A 26 -3.54 -5.59 -1.03
CA VAL A 26 -4.72 -6.43 -1.29
C VAL A 26 -4.99 -6.47 -2.79
N CYS A 27 -5.06 -7.65 -3.38
CA CYS A 27 -5.44 -7.83 -4.77
C CYS A 27 -6.97 -7.96 -4.87
N GLU A 28 -7.56 -7.49 -5.97
CA GLU A 28 -9.00 -7.67 -6.23
C GLU A 28 -9.46 -9.14 -6.34
N ASP A 29 -8.52 -10.09 -6.42
CA ASP A 29 -8.79 -11.53 -6.41
C ASP A 29 -8.82 -12.14 -4.99
N GLY A 30 -8.67 -11.32 -3.95
CA GLY A 30 -8.73 -11.71 -2.54
C GLY A 30 -7.39 -12.11 -1.92
N ARG A 31 -6.29 -12.12 -2.68
CA ARG A 31 -4.95 -12.33 -2.10
C ARG A 31 -4.52 -11.11 -1.30
N GLU A 32 -3.75 -11.35 -0.25
CA GLU A 32 -3.22 -10.32 0.64
C GLU A 32 -1.72 -10.52 0.91
N TYR A 33 -1.02 -9.42 1.11
CA TYR A 33 0.38 -9.38 1.51
C TYR A 33 0.56 -8.30 2.59
N TYR A 34 1.34 -8.61 3.61
CA TYR A 34 1.72 -7.65 4.64
C TYR A 34 3.11 -7.98 5.18
N ALA A 35 3.94 -6.95 5.34
CA ALA A 35 5.25 -7.09 5.96
C ALA A 35 5.65 -5.81 6.69
N VAL A 36 6.48 -5.97 7.72
CA VAL A 36 7.10 -4.90 8.48
C VAL A 36 8.61 -4.96 8.26
N SER A 37 9.20 -3.84 7.87
CA SER A 37 10.64 -3.72 7.66
C SER A 37 11.38 -3.90 8.98
N THR A 38 12.44 -4.72 9.00
CA THR A 38 13.38 -4.79 10.13
C THR A 38 14.43 -3.69 10.10
N GLU A 39 14.42 -2.83 9.08
CA GLU A 39 15.53 -1.91 8.78
C GLU A 39 15.24 -0.44 9.11
N PHE A 40 13.99 -0.07 9.44
CA PHE A 40 13.68 1.32 9.77
C PHE A 40 14.26 1.72 11.13
N ASP A 41 14.68 2.99 11.26
CA ASP A 41 15.18 3.50 12.54
C ASP A 41 14.05 4.06 13.38
N GLU A 42 13.49 3.24 14.27
CA GLU A 42 12.41 3.64 15.20
C GLU A 42 12.76 4.88 16.03
N ARG A 43 14.05 5.18 16.27
CA ARG A 43 14.45 6.37 17.04
C ARG A 43 14.09 7.67 16.32
N LYS A 44 14.05 7.64 14.97
CA LYS A 44 13.64 8.78 14.13
C LYS A 44 12.13 9.01 14.09
N ALA A 45 11.33 8.08 14.63
CA ALA A 45 9.88 8.22 14.62
C ALA A 45 9.43 9.45 15.41
N GLY A 46 8.69 10.34 14.73
CA GLY A 46 8.05 11.49 15.35
C GLY A 46 6.90 11.11 16.29
N PRO A 47 6.36 12.06 17.07
CA PRO A 47 5.34 11.78 18.08
C PRO A 47 4.06 11.16 17.51
N TRP A 48 3.71 11.46 16.27
CA TRP A 48 2.52 10.89 15.62
C TRP A 48 2.71 9.41 15.29
N VAL A 49 3.82 9.04 14.62
CA VAL A 49 4.14 7.64 14.28
C VAL A 49 4.24 6.79 15.54
N ARG A 50 4.88 7.30 16.60
CA ARG A 50 4.99 6.60 17.89
C ARG A 50 3.66 6.30 18.55
N ARG A 51 2.65 7.15 18.35
CA ARG A 51 1.32 6.96 18.95
C ARG A 51 0.41 6.12 18.08
N ASN A 52 0.48 6.28 16.77
CA ASN A 52 -0.53 5.77 15.86
C ASN A 52 -0.08 4.54 15.06
N VAL A 53 1.22 4.36 14.81
CA VAL A 53 1.71 3.29 13.93
C VAL A 53 2.40 2.20 14.74
N LEU A 54 3.48 2.55 15.45
CA LEU A 54 4.33 1.57 16.15
C LEU A 54 3.56 0.64 17.10
N PRO A 55 2.56 1.11 17.88
CA PRO A 55 1.82 0.24 18.78
C PRO A 55 0.94 -0.80 18.08
N LYS A 56 0.71 -0.67 16.77
CA LYS A 56 -0.10 -1.60 15.96
C LYS A 56 0.74 -2.68 15.29
N LEU A 57 2.06 -2.54 15.28
CA LEU A 57 2.95 -3.52 14.67
C LEU A 57 2.84 -4.88 15.37
N PRO A 58 3.01 -5.99 14.65
CA PRO A 58 2.98 -7.32 15.21
C PRO A 58 4.11 -7.54 16.21
N ALA A 59 3.94 -8.52 17.11
CA ALA A 59 4.97 -8.89 18.08
C ALA A 59 6.33 -9.14 17.40
N PRO A 60 7.48 -8.79 18.03
CA PRO A 60 8.80 -8.89 17.39
C PRO A 60 9.19 -10.29 16.88
N ALA A 61 8.64 -11.36 17.47
CA ALA A 61 8.87 -12.74 17.03
C ALA A 61 7.99 -13.15 15.82
N SER A 62 7.12 -12.26 15.34
CA SER A 62 6.23 -12.53 14.22
C SER A 62 7.01 -12.76 12.93
N PRO A 63 6.63 -13.73 12.10
CA PRO A 63 7.21 -13.90 10.78
C PRO A 63 6.73 -12.82 9.80
N LEU A 64 6.10 -11.72 10.24
CA LEU A 64 5.78 -10.59 9.36
C LEU A 64 6.93 -9.57 9.29
N TRP A 65 7.90 -9.67 10.21
CA TRP A 65 9.12 -8.89 10.18
C TRP A 65 10.07 -9.44 9.11
N ARG A 66 10.51 -8.57 8.20
CA ARG A 66 11.31 -8.91 7.01
C ARG A 66 12.32 -7.79 6.70
N ASP A 67 13.48 -8.19 6.19
CA ASP A 67 14.39 -7.22 5.57
C ASP A 67 13.80 -6.71 4.24
N ARG A 68 14.24 -5.52 3.80
CA ARG A 68 13.73 -4.84 2.61
C ARG A 68 13.96 -5.66 1.34
N ALA A 69 15.06 -6.41 1.27
CA ALA A 69 15.34 -7.29 0.14
C ALA A 69 14.31 -8.42 0.01
N THR A 70 13.91 -9.01 1.13
CA THR A 70 12.87 -10.03 1.18
C THR A 70 11.51 -9.41 0.84
N ILE A 71 11.18 -8.24 1.40
CA ILE A 71 9.94 -7.52 1.08
C ILE A 71 9.85 -7.24 -0.42
N ARG A 72 10.93 -6.75 -1.04
CA ARG A 72 11.03 -6.50 -2.49
C ARG A 72 10.72 -7.76 -3.29
N ASP A 73 11.35 -8.89 -2.95
CA ASP A 73 11.22 -10.14 -3.70
C ASP A 73 9.84 -10.78 -3.52
N GLU A 74 9.28 -10.73 -2.31
CA GLU A 74 7.92 -11.22 -2.02
C GLU A 74 6.86 -10.36 -2.71
N LEU A 75 6.97 -9.03 -2.66
CA LEU A 75 6.08 -8.11 -3.37
C LEU A 75 6.12 -8.31 -4.88
N TYR A 76 7.31 -8.48 -5.47
CA TYR A 76 7.43 -8.72 -6.89
C TYR A 76 6.65 -9.99 -7.32
N ARG A 77 6.82 -11.09 -6.56
CA ARG A 77 6.08 -12.34 -6.82
C ARG A 77 4.58 -12.18 -6.59
N PHE A 78 4.17 -11.36 -5.62
CA PHE A 78 2.77 -11.10 -5.31
C PHE A 78 2.07 -10.26 -6.41
N LEU A 79 2.73 -9.20 -6.86
CA LEU A 79 2.24 -8.25 -7.88
C LEU A 79 2.29 -8.85 -9.29
N VAL A 80 3.28 -9.70 -9.57
CA VAL A 80 3.46 -10.35 -10.88
C VAL A 80 3.61 -11.86 -10.70
N PRO A 81 2.53 -12.58 -10.32
CA PRO A 81 2.59 -14.02 -10.07
C PRO A 81 2.84 -14.84 -11.34
N ARG A 82 2.66 -14.24 -12.52
CA ARG A 82 2.97 -14.83 -13.83
C ARG A 82 3.22 -13.73 -14.89
N PRO A 83 4.00 -13.98 -15.95
CA PRO A 83 4.40 -12.96 -16.93
C PRO A 83 3.24 -12.23 -17.63
N ALA A 84 2.08 -12.87 -17.79
CA ALA A 84 0.92 -12.28 -18.46
C ALA A 84 0.04 -11.40 -17.54
N VAL A 85 0.41 -11.23 -16.27
CA VAL A 85 -0.30 -10.32 -15.35
C VAL A 85 0.28 -8.92 -15.48
N GLU A 86 -0.62 -7.95 -15.66
CA GLU A 86 -0.30 -6.53 -15.68
C GLU A 86 -0.91 -5.90 -14.41
N PRO A 87 -0.09 -5.56 -13.40
CA PRO A 87 -0.61 -4.99 -12.16
C PRO A 87 -1.02 -3.52 -12.36
N GLN A 88 -2.22 -3.17 -11.88
CA GLN A 88 -2.64 -1.80 -11.64
C GLN A 88 -2.50 -1.49 -10.15
N LEU A 89 -1.64 -0.54 -9.81
CA LEU A 89 -1.47 -0.08 -8.43
C LEU A 89 -2.51 0.99 -8.11
N TRP A 90 -3.12 0.91 -6.93
CA TRP A 90 -4.10 1.85 -6.41
C TRP A 90 -3.77 2.17 -4.95
N ALA A 91 -3.76 3.45 -4.59
CA ALA A 91 -3.63 3.90 -3.20
C ALA A 91 -4.45 5.17 -2.99
N TRP A 92 -4.72 5.50 -1.73
CA TRP A 92 -5.47 6.69 -1.35
C TRP A 92 -4.51 7.79 -0.88
N VAL A 93 -4.36 8.86 -1.66
CA VAL A 93 -3.36 9.91 -1.46
C VAL A 93 -1.93 9.33 -1.51
N GLY A 94 -1.67 8.51 -2.52
CA GLY A 94 -0.59 7.53 -2.55
C GLY A 94 0.77 8.02 -3.02
N ALA A 95 1.03 9.33 -2.99
CA ALA A 95 2.26 9.89 -3.59
C ALA A 95 3.53 9.40 -2.87
N TYR A 96 3.56 9.49 -1.54
CA TYR A 96 4.68 9.00 -0.73
C TYR A 96 4.72 7.48 -0.72
N ASP A 97 3.56 6.80 -0.70
CA ASP A 97 3.46 5.35 -0.78
C ASP A 97 4.09 4.79 -2.05
N HIS A 98 3.87 5.45 -3.19
CA HIS A 98 4.48 5.07 -4.46
C HIS A 98 6.01 5.17 -4.40
N VAL A 99 6.54 6.25 -3.80
CA VAL A 99 7.99 6.40 -3.62
C VAL A 99 8.52 5.32 -2.66
N ALA A 100 7.85 5.09 -1.53
CA ALA A 100 8.24 4.09 -0.54
C ALA A 100 8.29 2.68 -1.12
N LEU A 101 7.28 2.30 -1.93
CA LEU A 101 7.23 1.05 -2.67
C LEU A 101 8.38 0.95 -3.68
N CYS A 102 8.53 1.94 -4.56
CA CYS A 102 9.52 1.90 -5.64
C CYS A 102 10.97 1.88 -5.09
N GLN A 103 11.23 2.55 -3.98
CA GLN A 103 12.54 2.56 -3.31
C GLN A 103 12.95 1.21 -2.70
N LEU A 104 12.09 0.19 -2.71
CA LEU A 104 12.50 -1.19 -2.44
C LEU A 104 13.41 -1.76 -3.54
N TRP A 105 13.32 -1.24 -4.77
CA TRP A 105 14.19 -1.62 -5.89
C TRP A 105 15.39 -0.68 -6.07
N GLY A 106 15.44 0.44 -5.32
CA GLY A 106 16.49 1.45 -5.45
C GLY A 106 15.99 2.67 -6.22
N SER A 107 16.68 3.02 -7.30
CA SER A 107 16.30 4.19 -8.10
C SER A 107 15.19 3.85 -9.10
N MET A 108 14.58 4.87 -9.71
CA MET A 108 13.50 4.66 -10.69
C MET A 108 13.92 3.80 -11.88
N VAL A 109 15.20 3.79 -12.26
CA VAL A 109 15.70 2.97 -13.38
C VAL A 109 15.82 1.49 -13.03
N ASP A 110 15.86 1.16 -11.74
CA ASP A 110 15.98 -0.20 -11.23
C ASP A 110 14.60 -0.88 -11.09
N LEU A 111 13.51 -0.12 -11.21
CA LEU A 111 12.15 -0.65 -11.12
C LEU A 111 11.88 -1.66 -12.25
N PRO A 112 11.41 -2.88 -11.96
CA PRO A 112 11.14 -3.90 -12.96
C PRO A 112 10.22 -3.43 -14.10
N GLY A 113 10.51 -3.85 -15.34
CA GLY A 113 9.80 -3.42 -16.56
C GLY A 113 8.28 -3.64 -16.53
N ASN A 114 7.83 -4.65 -15.81
CA ASN A 114 6.44 -5.07 -15.63
C ASN A 114 5.68 -4.37 -14.49
N LEU A 115 6.33 -3.57 -13.64
CA LEU A 115 5.64 -2.76 -12.64
C LEU A 115 5.26 -1.38 -13.22
N PRO A 116 4.07 -0.85 -12.96
CA PRO A 116 3.68 0.48 -13.45
C PRO A 116 4.52 1.57 -12.79
N ARG A 117 4.83 2.64 -13.55
CA ARG A 117 5.60 3.81 -13.07
C ARG A 117 4.71 4.88 -12.42
N TYR A 118 3.48 4.49 -12.11
CA TYR A 118 2.50 5.34 -11.46
C TYR A 118 1.59 4.48 -10.59
N THR A 119 0.98 5.12 -9.61
CA THR A 119 -0.12 4.58 -8.82
C THR A 119 -1.38 5.35 -9.19
N ASN A 120 -2.48 4.63 -9.46
CA ASN A 120 -3.78 5.25 -9.64
C ASN A 120 -4.24 5.86 -8.31
N GLU A 121 -4.65 7.13 -8.35
CA GLU A 121 -5.04 7.87 -7.17
C GLU A 121 -6.52 7.64 -6.83
N LEU A 122 -6.78 6.81 -5.82
CA LEU A 122 -8.13 6.42 -5.43
C LEU A 122 -8.95 7.60 -4.89
N ARG A 123 -8.31 8.55 -4.20
CA ARG A 123 -8.98 9.77 -3.72
C ARG A 123 -9.47 10.61 -4.91
N GLN A 124 -8.67 10.72 -5.97
CA GLN A 124 -9.05 11.42 -7.20
C GLN A 124 -10.20 10.69 -7.91
N TYR A 125 -10.12 9.37 -8.03
CA TYR A 125 -11.17 8.56 -8.62
C TYR A 125 -12.52 8.69 -7.88
N TRP A 126 -12.49 8.74 -6.54
CA TRP A 126 -13.68 9.03 -5.72
C TRP A 126 -14.28 10.42 -6.00
N ASP A 127 -13.43 11.45 -6.13
CA ASP A 127 -13.89 12.81 -6.48
C ASP A 127 -14.54 12.86 -7.86
N MET A 128 -13.89 12.26 -8.85
CA MET A 128 -14.37 12.22 -10.24
C MET A 128 -15.67 11.43 -10.38
N SER A 129 -15.96 10.53 -9.44
CA SER A 129 -17.18 9.72 -9.41
C SER A 129 -18.33 10.38 -8.63
N GLY A 130 -18.23 11.68 -8.32
CA GLY A 130 -19.29 12.43 -7.65
C GLY A 130 -19.34 12.25 -6.13
N ARG A 131 -18.24 11.78 -5.51
CA ARG A 131 -18.08 11.60 -4.06
C ARG A 131 -19.17 10.72 -3.42
N PRO A 132 -19.39 9.49 -3.92
CA PRO A 132 -20.38 8.59 -3.31
C PRO A 132 -20.05 8.28 -1.85
N PRO A 133 -21.05 7.88 -1.03
CA PRO A 133 -20.79 7.44 0.34
C PRO A 133 -19.77 6.30 0.38
N LEU A 134 -18.81 6.40 1.29
CA LEU A 134 -17.76 5.40 1.51
C LEU A 134 -18.03 4.58 2.78
N PRO A 135 -17.48 3.36 2.89
CA PRO A 135 -17.47 2.61 4.13
C PRO A 135 -16.80 3.42 5.26
N PRO A 136 -17.25 3.27 6.52
CA PRO A 136 -16.64 3.97 7.65
C PRO A 136 -15.16 3.61 7.80
N VAL A 137 -14.37 4.54 8.35
CA VAL A 137 -12.95 4.31 8.65
C VAL A 137 -12.83 3.14 9.63
N PRO A 138 -11.96 2.15 9.36
CA PRO A 138 -11.80 0.98 10.23
C PRO A 138 -11.19 1.38 11.58
N LYS A 139 -11.53 0.63 12.63
CA LYS A 139 -10.94 0.82 13.99
C LYS A 139 -9.41 0.62 14.01
N GLY A 140 -8.88 -0.15 13.06
CA GLY A 140 -7.46 -0.47 12.94
C GLY A 140 -6.68 0.46 12.03
N ALA A 141 -7.19 1.63 11.64
CA ALA A 141 -6.46 2.57 10.77
C ALA A 141 -5.04 2.87 11.29
N HIS A 142 -4.12 3.11 10.37
CA HIS A 142 -2.66 3.16 10.57
C HIS A 142 -2.01 1.79 10.80
N ASP A 143 -2.66 0.76 10.28
CA ASP A 143 -2.12 -0.57 10.02
C ASP A 143 -2.24 -0.77 8.50
N ALA A 144 -1.10 -0.89 7.81
CA ALA A 144 -1.07 -0.80 6.36
C ALA A 144 -1.94 -1.86 5.66
N LEU A 145 -2.10 -3.07 6.22
CA LEU A 145 -2.98 -4.07 5.64
C LEU A 145 -4.46 -3.70 5.83
N THR A 146 -4.83 -3.20 7.00
CA THR A 146 -6.17 -2.70 7.28
C THR A 146 -6.54 -1.55 6.35
N ASP A 147 -5.61 -0.63 6.10
CA ASP A 147 -5.83 0.51 5.20
C ASP A 147 -5.86 0.09 3.73
N ALA A 148 -5.03 -0.87 3.31
CA ALA A 148 -5.11 -1.48 1.97
C ALA A 148 -6.46 -2.19 1.72
N ARG A 149 -6.99 -2.92 2.71
CA ARG A 149 -8.35 -3.50 2.65
C ARG A 149 -9.41 -2.41 2.53
N HIS A 150 -9.26 -1.30 3.26
CA HIS A 150 -10.19 -0.18 3.17
C HIS A 150 -10.10 0.53 1.81
N ASN A 151 -8.92 0.60 1.20
CA ASN A 151 -8.73 1.10 -0.16
C ASN A 151 -9.54 0.27 -1.18
N LEU A 152 -9.46 -1.07 -1.11
CA LEU A 152 -10.32 -1.94 -1.94
C LEU A 152 -11.81 -1.66 -1.68
N ALA A 153 -12.25 -1.63 -0.42
CA ALA A 153 -13.65 -1.40 -0.08
C ALA A 153 -14.18 -0.03 -0.56
N LYS A 154 -13.34 1.02 -0.51
CA LYS A 154 -13.67 2.34 -1.08
C LYS A 154 -13.83 2.27 -2.59
N PHE A 155 -12.93 1.58 -3.28
CA PHE A 155 -13.02 1.39 -4.74
C PHE A 155 -14.31 0.65 -5.12
N GLU A 156 -14.63 -0.45 -4.44
CA GLU A 156 -15.86 -1.22 -4.66
C GLU A 156 -17.13 -0.39 -4.42
N ALA A 157 -17.14 0.47 -3.40
CA ALA A 157 -18.25 1.38 -3.13
C ALA A 157 -18.46 2.40 -4.27
N VAL A 158 -17.36 2.95 -4.82
CA VAL A 158 -17.40 3.84 -5.98
C VAL A 158 -17.94 3.11 -7.21
N GLU A 159 -17.40 1.94 -7.52
CA GLU A 159 -17.85 1.10 -8.63
C GLU A 159 -19.33 0.73 -8.53
N ALA A 160 -19.78 0.34 -7.33
CA ALA A 160 -21.17 0.00 -7.10
C ALA A 160 -22.09 1.23 -7.27
N HIS A 161 -21.63 2.44 -6.91
CA HIS A 161 -22.36 3.66 -7.18
C HIS A 161 -22.49 3.93 -8.67
N LEU A 162 -21.38 3.91 -9.41
CA LEU A 162 -21.35 4.15 -10.85
C LEU A 162 -22.26 3.20 -11.63
N ARG A 163 -22.31 1.91 -11.25
CA ARG A 163 -23.22 0.93 -11.87
C ARG A 163 -24.70 1.20 -11.62
N ARG A 164 -25.05 1.88 -10.53
CA ARG A 164 -26.45 2.25 -10.23
C ARG A 164 -26.87 3.53 -10.92
N THR A 165 -25.92 4.36 -11.33
CA THR A 165 -26.16 5.68 -11.95
C THR A 165 -25.90 5.71 -13.45
N ALA A 166 -25.33 4.64 -14.02
CA ALA A 166 -25.20 4.41 -15.45
C ALA A 166 -26.54 3.94 -16.05
#